data_AF-A0A843HU33-F1
#
_entry.id   AF-A0A843HU33-F1
#
_cell.length_a   1.000
_cell.length_b   1.000
_cell.length_c   1.000
_cell.angle_alpha   90.00
_cell.angle_beta   90.00
_cell.angle_gamma   90.00
#
_symmetry.space_group_name_H-M   'P 1'
#
loop_
_entity.id
_entity.type
_entity.pdbx_description
1 polymer ?
#
loop_
_entity_poly.entity_id
_entity_poly.type
_entity_poly.pdbx_seq_one_letter_code
_entity_poly.pdbx_strand_id
1 'polypeptide(L)'
;MVTIYTKMNCKICGEEFDASHYVDDWRQQMEGHQMCHSCNFWRSMLEKDAKRPPYTYCMIDGTHYVIEPDEPEATFQGFGGAEFHVHFKDGHEVITHNLWCQGEPKGYWREKFPDTADFDWKWEKVHGISYLVPKSKETIIGI
;
A
#
# COMPACT_ATOMS: atom_id res chain seq x y z
N MET A 1 -24.72 -28.09 -20.55
CA MET A 1 -23.39 -27.92 -19.92
C MET A 1 -23.63 -27.61 -18.47
N VAL A 2 -23.20 -28.47 -17.55
CA VAL A 2 -23.28 -28.19 -16.12
C VAL A 2 -22.08 -27.30 -15.79
N THR A 3 -22.31 -26.04 -15.48
CA THR A 3 -21.28 -25.19 -14.91
C THR A 3 -21.00 -25.74 -13.51
N ILE A 4 -19.91 -26.48 -13.36
CA ILE A 4 -19.47 -26.96 -12.05
C ILE A 4 -18.87 -25.74 -11.36
N TYR A 5 -19.62 -25.13 -10.46
CA TYR A 5 -19.15 -24.04 -9.62
C TYR A 5 -18.19 -24.62 -8.58
N THR A 6 -16.90 -24.62 -8.89
CA THR A 6 -15.87 -25.08 -7.95
C THR A 6 -15.58 -23.96 -6.96
N LYS A 7 -16.35 -23.93 -5.87
CA LYS A 7 -15.95 -23.19 -4.67
C LYS A 7 -14.62 -23.75 -4.17
N MET A 8 -13.64 -22.89 -3.97
CA MET A 8 -12.27 -23.25 -3.55
C MET A 8 -11.93 -22.58 -2.24
N ASN A 9 -11.03 -23.16 -1.46
CA ASN A 9 -10.49 -22.51 -0.28
C ASN A 9 -9.12 -21.88 -0.60
N CYS A 10 -8.98 -20.60 -0.25
CA CYS A 10 -7.73 -19.87 -0.41
C CYS A 10 -6.62 -20.54 0.42
N LYS A 11 -5.49 -20.88 -0.21
CA LYS A 11 -4.38 -21.53 0.49
C LYS A 11 -3.65 -20.62 1.51
N ILE A 12 -3.89 -19.30 1.45
CA ILE A 12 -3.25 -18.32 2.33
C ILE A 12 -4.15 -17.97 3.52
N CYS A 13 -5.40 -17.56 3.28
CA CYS A 13 -6.31 -17.12 4.35
C CYS A 13 -7.37 -18.16 4.74
N GLY A 14 -7.51 -19.26 4.00
CA GLY A 14 -8.53 -20.29 4.25
C GLY A 14 -9.95 -19.93 3.81
N GLU A 15 -10.19 -18.69 3.35
CA GLU A 15 -11.51 -18.23 2.92
C GLU A 15 -12.00 -18.98 1.67
N GLU A 16 -13.27 -19.38 1.68
CA GLU A 16 -13.96 -19.93 0.51
C GLU A 16 -14.18 -18.83 -0.54
N PHE A 17 -13.84 -19.09 -1.80
CA PHE A 17 -14.02 -18.14 -2.89
C PHE A 17 -14.51 -18.82 -4.18
N ASP A 18 -15.15 -18.01 -5.01
CA ASP A 18 -15.58 -18.35 -6.37
C ASP A 18 -14.92 -17.38 -7.36
N ALA A 19 -14.10 -17.93 -8.27
CA ALA A 19 -13.37 -17.14 -9.26
C ALA A 19 -14.19 -16.85 -10.53
N SER A 20 -15.37 -17.47 -10.69
CA SER A 20 -16.17 -17.40 -11.93
C SER A 20 -16.73 -16.00 -12.23
N HIS A 21 -16.80 -15.12 -11.23
CA HIS A 21 -17.26 -13.74 -11.36
C HIS A 21 -16.18 -12.75 -11.83
N TYR A 22 -14.94 -13.22 -11.99
CA TYR A 22 -13.82 -12.38 -12.41
C TYR A 22 -13.49 -12.59 -13.89
N VAL A 23 -12.91 -11.55 -14.51
CA VAL A 23 -12.42 -11.60 -15.88
C VAL A 23 -11.37 -12.71 -16.06
N ASP A 24 -11.31 -13.29 -17.26
CA ASP A 24 -10.62 -14.56 -17.52
C ASP A 24 -9.17 -14.61 -17.02
N ASP A 25 -8.37 -13.56 -17.25
CA ASP A 25 -6.97 -13.53 -16.81
C ASP A 25 -6.84 -13.50 -15.29
N TRP A 26 -7.73 -12.78 -14.61
CA TRP A 26 -7.73 -12.70 -13.15
C TRP A 26 -8.26 -13.99 -12.53
N ARG A 27 -9.30 -14.57 -13.13
CA ARG A 27 -9.84 -15.90 -12.77
C ARG A 27 -8.74 -16.96 -12.86
N GLN A 28 -8.04 -17.03 -14.00
CA GLN A 28 -6.94 -17.99 -14.21
C GLN A 28 -5.84 -17.84 -13.17
N GLN A 29 -5.50 -16.61 -12.77
CA GLN A 29 -4.52 -16.39 -11.69
C GLN A 29 -5.06 -16.85 -10.33
N MET A 30 -6.31 -16.54 -9.99
CA MET A 30 -6.93 -16.96 -8.73
C MET A 30 -7.01 -18.49 -8.62
N GLU A 31 -7.44 -19.17 -9.69
CA GLU A 31 -7.49 -20.62 -9.78
C GLU A 31 -6.09 -21.25 -9.76
N GLY A 32 -5.18 -20.77 -10.61
CA GLY A 32 -3.81 -21.29 -10.73
C GLY A 32 -2.98 -21.15 -9.46
N HIS A 33 -3.17 -20.07 -8.71
CA HIS A 33 -2.50 -19.89 -7.41
C HIS A 33 -3.29 -20.46 -6.23
N GLN A 34 -4.55 -20.86 -6.44
CA GLN A 34 -5.51 -21.25 -5.40
C GLN A 34 -5.62 -20.16 -4.31
N MET A 35 -5.84 -18.91 -4.73
CA MET A 35 -5.94 -17.74 -3.86
C MET A 35 -7.23 -16.98 -4.11
N CYS A 36 -7.89 -16.55 -3.03
CA CYS A 36 -9.00 -15.59 -3.15
C CYS A 36 -8.51 -14.27 -3.77
N HIS A 37 -9.45 -13.44 -4.21
CA HIS A 37 -9.17 -12.16 -4.85
C HIS A 37 -8.16 -11.32 -4.05
N SER A 38 -8.39 -11.15 -2.74
CA SER A 38 -7.54 -10.33 -1.88
C SER A 38 -6.11 -10.88 -1.77
N CYS A 39 -5.94 -12.20 -1.63
CA CYS A 39 -4.62 -12.80 -1.57
C CYS A 39 -3.90 -12.75 -2.92
N ASN A 40 -4.60 -12.98 -4.03
CA ASN A 40 -4.01 -12.85 -5.36
C ASN A 40 -3.63 -11.39 -5.67
N PHE A 41 -4.42 -10.42 -5.21
CA PHE A 41 -4.12 -8.99 -5.31
C PHE A 41 -2.82 -8.64 -4.60
N TRP A 42 -2.67 -8.99 -3.32
CA TRP A 42 -1.46 -8.67 -2.55
C TRP A 42 -0.22 -9.41 -3.06
N ARG A 43 -0.36 -10.64 -3.53
CA ARG A 43 0.70 -11.35 -4.28
C ARG A 43 1.14 -10.54 -5.50
N SER A 44 0.19 -10.11 -6.32
CA SER A 44 0.47 -9.32 -7.53
C SER A 44 1.11 -7.98 -7.18
N MET A 45 0.69 -7.34 -6.08
CA MET A 45 1.30 -6.08 -5.64
C MET A 45 2.76 -6.28 -5.26
N LEU A 46 3.08 -7.34 -4.52
CA LEU A 46 4.46 -7.67 -4.13
C LEU A 46 5.35 -7.90 -5.37
N GLU A 47 4.82 -8.59 -6.39
CA GLU A 47 5.51 -8.81 -7.67
C GLU A 47 5.71 -7.51 -8.47
N LYS A 48 4.76 -6.57 -8.38
CA LYS A 48 4.85 -5.26 -9.03
C LYS A 48 5.87 -4.37 -8.32
N ASP A 49 5.81 -4.29 -7.00
CA ASP A 49 6.73 -3.49 -6.18
C ASP A 49 8.18 -3.90 -6.37
N ALA A 50 8.45 -5.20 -6.48
CA ALA A 50 9.79 -5.73 -6.77
C ALA A 50 10.36 -5.26 -8.13
N LYS A 51 9.52 -4.77 -9.04
CA LYS A 51 9.88 -4.28 -10.38
C LYS A 51 9.75 -2.77 -10.52
N ARG A 52 9.14 -2.09 -9.54
CA ARG A 52 8.97 -0.64 -9.55
C ARG A 52 10.31 0.05 -9.28
N PRO A 53 10.55 1.23 -9.85
CA PRO A 53 11.70 2.05 -9.46
C PRO A 53 11.67 2.35 -7.95
N PRO A 54 12.83 2.51 -7.30
CA PRO A 54 12.88 2.96 -5.90
C PRO A 54 12.06 4.22 -5.67
N TYR A 55 11.49 4.35 -4.47
CA TYR A 55 10.70 5.52 -4.03
C TYR A 55 9.42 5.82 -4.85
N THR A 56 8.93 4.85 -5.62
CA THR A 56 7.63 4.95 -6.34
C THR A 56 6.50 4.17 -5.68
N TYR A 57 6.76 3.60 -4.51
CA TYR A 57 5.78 2.97 -3.65
C TYR A 57 6.27 3.03 -2.20
N CYS A 58 5.35 3.01 -1.25
CA CYS A 58 5.69 3.01 0.17
C CYS A 58 4.61 2.33 1.01
N MET A 59 5.02 1.93 2.21
CA MET A 59 4.13 1.48 3.28
C MET A 59 4.20 2.51 4.41
N ILE A 60 3.06 3.08 4.76
CA ILE A 60 2.93 4.08 5.84
C ILE A 60 1.80 3.64 6.75
N ASP A 61 2.08 3.48 8.05
CA ASP A 61 1.12 3.03 9.06
C ASP A 61 0.30 1.78 8.66
N GLY A 62 0.95 0.81 8.01
CA GLY A 62 0.33 -0.43 7.55
C GLY A 62 -0.52 -0.30 6.28
N THR A 63 -0.57 0.87 5.65
CA THR A 63 -1.26 1.11 4.38
C THR A 63 -0.27 1.19 3.23
N HIS A 64 -0.61 0.54 2.10
CA HIS A 64 0.20 0.56 0.88
C HIS A 64 -0.19 1.71 -0.03
N TYR A 65 0.83 2.42 -0.53
CA TYR A 65 0.67 3.51 -1.47
C TYR A 65 1.61 3.36 -2.67
N VAL A 66 1.13 3.84 -3.82
CA VAL A 66 1.92 3.97 -5.05
C VAL A 66 2.04 5.46 -5.37
N ILE A 67 3.25 5.90 -5.70
CA ILE A 67 3.53 7.27 -6.11
C ILE A 67 3.70 7.24 -7.63
N GLU A 68 2.77 7.83 -8.35
CA GLU A 68 2.85 7.96 -9.80
C GLU A 68 3.39 9.35 -10.20
N PRO A 69 3.89 9.53 -11.45
CA PRO A 69 4.35 10.83 -11.91
C PRO A 69 3.24 11.89 -11.86
N ASP A 70 3.58 13.11 -11.46
CA ASP A 70 2.63 14.22 -11.53
C ASP A 70 2.41 14.59 -13.01
N GLU A 71 1.21 14.33 -13.52
CA GLU A 71 0.81 14.61 -14.90
C GLU A 71 -0.27 15.70 -14.92
N PRO A 72 0.06 16.95 -15.31
CA PRO A 72 -0.89 18.07 -15.26
C PRO A 72 -2.12 17.89 -16.15
N GLU A 73 -2.02 17.09 -17.20
CA GLU A 73 -3.11 16.81 -18.14
C GLU A 73 -3.91 15.56 -17.78
N ALA A 74 -3.52 14.83 -16.72
CA ALA A 74 -4.24 13.63 -16.30
C ALA A 74 -5.65 14.00 -15.82
N THR A 75 -6.65 13.26 -16.32
CA THR A 75 -8.05 13.45 -15.89
C THR A 75 -8.24 13.10 -14.42
N PHE A 76 -7.42 12.20 -13.88
CA PHE A 76 -7.42 11.80 -12.48
C PHE A 76 -5.99 11.77 -11.94
N GLN A 77 -5.82 12.28 -10.73
CA GLN A 77 -4.61 12.16 -9.94
C GLN A 77 -4.95 11.51 -8.61
N GLY A 78 -3.99 10.79 -8.04
CA GLY A 78 -4.07 10.20 -6.71
C GLY A 78 -4.50 11.26 -5.68
N PHE A 79 -5.43 10.89 -4.80
CA PHE A 79 -6.09 11.82 -3.86
C PHE A 79 -6.59 13.14 -4.48
N GLY A 80 -6.92 13.15 -5.77
CA GLY A 80 -7.44 14.33 -6.47
C GLY A 80 -6.42 15.46 -6.64
N GLY A 81 -5.11 15.16 -6.62
CA GLY A 81 -4.06 16.17 -6.84
C GLY A 81 -3.58 16.86 -5.56
N ALA A 82 -3.93 16.35 -4.38
CA ALA A 82 -3.44 16.93 -3.12
C ALA A 82 -1.94 16.67 -2.95
N GLU A 83 -1.20 17.65 -2.43
CA GLU A 83 0.24 17.52 -2.15
C GLU A 83 0.49 16.63 -0.92
N PHE A 84 1.39 15.65 -1.06
CA PHE A 84 1.88 14.80 0.01
C PHE A 84 3.39 14.85 0.08
N HIS A 85 3.89 14.87 1.32
CA HIS A 85 5.32 14.79 1.65
C HIS A 85 5.56 13.41 2.27
N VAL A 86 6.29 12.56 1.55
CA VAL A 86 6.60 11.18 1.93
C VAL A 86 8.05 11.08 2.33
N HIS A 87 8.30 10.72 3.58
CA HIS A 87 9.64 10.56 4.15
C HIS A 87 9.97 9.08 4.29
N PHE A 88 10.86 8.57 3.45
CA PHE A 88 11.33 7.20 3.52
C PHE A 88 12.28 7.02 4.70
N LYS A 89 12.24 5.85 5.33
CA LYS A 89 13.04 5.52 6.53
C LYS A 89 14.56 5.48 6.27
N ASP A 90 14.97 5.45 5.01
CA ASP A 90 16.38 5.57 4.60
C ASP A 90 16.83 7.03 4.39
N GLY A 91 15.94 8.01 4.63
CA GLY A 91 16.21 9.44 4.54
C GLY A 91 15.85 10.08 3.20
N HIS A 92 15.34 9.34 2.22
CA HIS A 92 14.83 9.94 0.99
C HIS A 92 13.47 10.61 1.19
N GLU A 93 13.23 11.70 0.48
CA GLU A 93 11.99 12.46 0.54
C GLU A 93 11.39 12.57 -0.86
N VAL A 94 10.07 12.42 -0.94
CA VAL A 94 9.29 12.61 -2.16
C VAL A 94 8.11 13.52 -1.87
N ILE A 95 8.00 14.60 -2.65
CA ILE A 95 6.80 15.44 -2.71
C ILE A 95 6.03 15.04 -3.97
N THR A 96 4.73 14.74 -3.85
CA THR A 96 3.89 14.29 -4.96
C THR A 96 2.46 14.81 -4.84
N HIS A 97 1.80 14.99 -5.98
CA HIS A 97 0.36 15.27 -6.07
C HIS A 97 -0.43 14.05 -6.57
N ASN A 98 0.24 12.93 -6.85
CA ASN A 98 -0.33 11.76 -7.51
C ASN A 98 -0.12 10.46 -6.69
N LEU A 99 -0.58 10.49 -5.44
CA LEU A 99 -0.45 9.37 -4.49
C LEU A 99 -1.70 8.47 -4.50
N TRP A 100 -1.53 7.17 -4.74
CA TRP A 100 -2.63 6.20 -4.86
C TRP A 100 -2.64 5.20 -3.71
N CYS A 101 -3.68 5.23 -2.88
CA CYS A 101 -3.91 4.24 -1.82
C CYS A 101 -4.35 2.89 -2.43
N GLN A 102 -3.60 1.83 -2.13
CA GLN A 102 -3.93 0.45 -2.54
C GLN A 102 -4.64 -0.34 -1.43
N GLY A 103 -4.70 0.21 -0.22
CA GLY A 103 -5.34 -0.37 0.96
C GLY A 103 -4.36 -1.02 1.93
N GLU A 104 -4.90 -1.77 2.88
CA GLU A 104 -4.16 -2.39 3.98
C GLU A 104 -3.98 -3.90 3.77
N PRO A 105 -2.75 -4.41 3.58
CA PRO A 105 -2.51 -5.85 3.62
C PRO A 105 -2.76 -6.40 5.03
N LYS A 106 -3.41 -7.58 5.11
CA LYS A 106 -3.78 -8.23 6.38
C LYS A 106 -3.18 -9.62 6.52
N GLY A 107 -3.07 -10.09 7.78
CA GLY A 107 -2.56 -11.42 8.11
C GLY A 107 -1.18 -11.66 7.51
N TYR A 108 -1.02 -12.81 6.83
CA TYR A 108 0.21 -13.20 6.13
C TYR A 108 0.82 -12.08 5.26
N TRP A 109 -0.03 -11.26 4.60
CA TRP A 109 0.48 -10.21 3.72
C TRP A 109 1.08 -9.04 4.48
N ARG A 110 0.56 -8.68 5.66
CA ARG A 110 1.11 -7.57 6.43
C ARG A 110 2.60 -7.79 6.76
N GLU A 111 2.98 -9.03 7.03
CA GLU A 111 4.37 -9.44 7.29
C GLU A 111 5.28 -9.26 6.07
N LYS A 112 4.72 -9.22 4.85
CA LYS A 112 5.47 -9.01 3.59
C LYS A 112 5.58 -7.55 3.19
N PHE A 113 4.82 -6.68 3.83
CA PHE A 113 4.78 -5.24 3.55
C PHE A 113 5.10 -4.46 4.83
N PRO A 114 6.38 -4.44 5.29
CA PRO A 114 6.79 -3.62 6.44
C PRO A 114 6.70 -2.13 6.11
N ASP A 115 6.50 -1.28 7.12
CA ASP A 115 6.44 0.18 6.90
C ASP A 115 7.80 0.71 6.46
N THR A 116 7.80 1.48 5.37
CA THR A 116 9.01 2.00 4.71
C THR A 116 9.10 3.52 4.71
N ALA A 117 8.01 4.21 5.02
CA ALA A 117 7.95 5.66 5.05
C ALA A 117 6.96 6.17 6.12
N ASP A 118 6.94 7.49 6.27
CA ASP A 118 6.03 8.23 7.14
C ASP A 118 5.50 9.48 6.39
N PHE A 119 4.26 9.91 6.67
CA PHE A 119 3.76 11.21 6.22
C PHE A 119 4.30 12.34 7.12
N ASP A 120 4.66 13.47 6.52
CA ASP A 120 5.44 14.53 7.16
C ASP A 120 4.77 15.27 8.36
N TRP A 121 5.61 16.01 9.05
CA TRP A 121 5.74 16.25 10.49
C TRP A 121 5.07 17.55 10.97
N LYS A 122 5.28 17.96 12.23
CA LYS A 122 4.75 19.23 12.78
C LYS A 122 5.86 20.15 13.30
N TRP A 123 5.60 21.46 13.28
CA TRP A 123 6.41 22.44 13.99
C TRP A 123 6.06 22.45 15.48
N GLU A 124 7.03 22.19 16.35
CA GLU A 124 6.90 22.37 17.79
C GLU A 124 7.84 23.48 18.30
N LYS A 125 7.39 24.21 19.33
CA LYS A 125 8.22 25.17 20.05
C LYS A 125 8.69 24.58 21.36
N VAL A 126 9.99 24.43 21.54
CA VAL A 126 10.61 24.08 22.83
C VAL A 126 11.46 25.26 23.28
N HIS A 127 11.16 25.82 24.45
CA HIS A 127 11.83 27.01 25.01
C HIS A 127 11.91 28.22 24.05
N GLY A 128 10.87 28.43 23.24
CA GLY A 128 10.80 29.55 22.28
C GLY A 128 11.57 29.33 20.97
N ILE A 129 12.17 28.16 20.78
CA ILE A 129 12.90 27.79 19.56
C ILE A 129 12.07 26.81 18.73
N SER A 130 12.01 27.09 17.42
CA SER A 130 11.45 26.29 16.31
C SER A 130 12.07 24.90 16.13
N TYR A 131 11.38 23.77 16.33
CA TYR A 131 11.86 22.44 15.92
C TYR A 131 10.87 21.75 14.97
N LEU A 132 11.39 21.06 13.95
CA LEU A 132 10.61 20.14 13.09
C LEU A 132 10.61 18.76 13.76
N VAL A 133 9.44 18.23 14.14
CA VAL A 133 9.35 16.98 14.93
C VAL A 133 8.38 15.97 14.31
N PRO A 134 8.70 14.66 14.37
CA PRO A 134 7.80 13.64 13.85
C PRO A 134 6.54 13.71 14.65
N LYS A 135 5.38 13.59 14.00
CA LYS A 135 4.17 13.29 14.77
C LYS A 135 4.34 12.02 15.60
N SER A 136 5.25 11.11 15.21
CA SER A 136 5.56 9.83 15.85
C SER A 136 6.83 9.80 16.72
N LYS A 137 7.03 10.73 17.67
CA LYS A 137 7.88 10.47 18.87
C LYS A 137 7.30 11.14 20.13
N GLU A 138 6.15 10.69 20.59
CA GLU A 138 5.91 10.65 22.04
C GLU A 138 6.86 9.60 22.63
N THR A 139 8.11 9.97 22.90
CA THR A 139 8.98 9.19 23.79
C THR A 139 9.03 9.90 25.13
N ILE A 140 8.19 9.38 26.02
CA ILE A 140 8.36 9.27 27.47
C ILE A 140 9.76 9.70 27.92
N ILE A 141 9.87 10.86 28.56
CA ILE A 141 10.85 11.04 29.63
C ILE A 141 10.01 11.39 30.85
N GLY A 142 9.69 10.34 31.61
CA GLY A 142 9.15 10.51 32.94
C GLY A 142 10.17 11.23 33.81
N ILE A 143 9.69 12.25 34.50
CA ILE A 143 10.20 12.64 35.81
C ILE A 143 8.98 12.69 36.73
#